data_AF-A0A1E1J5T5-F1
#
_entry.id   AF-A0A1E1J5T5-F1
#
_cell.length_a   1.000
_cell.length_b   1.000
_cell.length_c   1.000
_cell.angle_alpha   90.00
_cell.angle_beta   90.00
_cell.angle_gamma   90.00
#
_symmetry.space_group_name_H-M   'P 1'
#
loop_
_entity.id
_entity.type
_entity.pdbx_description
1 polymer ?
#
loop_
_entity_poly.entity_id
_entity_poly.type
_entity_poly.pdbx_seq_one_letter_code
_entity_poly.pdbx_strand_id
1 'polypeptide(L)'
;MPIYDIASRKRKNLLRRRAEEAASHSEDKDHSQGEDEEEEEGFEDEEYLDSDEEVEEVGEALPKASGASKRGASDAASKSAAATACATRVEFSEPAQWVERMALTSTRSLPSDLNADDDPKREEAFIQQTLLSVVRGISLLEEAGVPWKRPDDYYAEMYKSDVHMNDVRQAMEASKARIEAQAHRRTMKEQKKYGKEVQAEVMRQRAKYKRDMQESLSDWRKKRRGNGSLQDMLSDDEGDRDAKRFKAQRTPRARNLRPGGNKRPGKNARRHR
;
A
#
# COMPACT_ATOMS: atom_id res chain seq x y z
N MET A 1 -21.14 9.66 29.83
CA MET A 1 -20.34 8.42 29.97
C MET A 1 -18.88 8.82 30.15
N PRO A 2 -18.20 8.43 31.24
CA PRO A 2 -16.83 8.85 31.52
C PRO A 2 -15.87 8.33 30.45
N ILE A 3 -14.97 9.18 29.96
CA ILE A 3 -14.01 8.93 28.85
C ILE A 3 -13.18 7.64 29.08
N TYR A 4 -13.01 7.24 30.34
CA TYR A 4 -12.28 6.03 30.75
C TYR A 4 -12.96 4.72 30.31
N ASP A 5 -14.29 4.69 30.21
CA ASP A 5 -15.05 3.52 29.76
C ASP A 5 -14.93 3.31 28.24
N ILE A 6 -14.82 4.40 27.48
CA ILE A 6 -14.67 4.36 26.03
C ILE A 6 -13.27 3.84 25.67
N ALA A 7 -12.24 4.31 26.36
CA ALA A 7 -10.86 3.83 26.18
C ALA A 7 -10.72 2.35 26.53
N SER A 8 -11.35 1.90 27.61
CA SER A 8 -11.34 0.50 28.05
C SER A 8 -12.04 -0.44 27.07
N ARG A 9 -13.18 -0.01 26.51
CA ARG A 9 -13.91 -0.76 25.47
C ARG A 9 -13.11 -0.84 24.16
N LYS A 10 -12.46 0.26 23.77
CA LYS A 10 -11.60 0.29 22.57
C LYS A 10 -10.41 -0.64 22.69
N ARG A 11 -9.78 -0.69 23.88
CA ARG A 11 -8.67 -1.62 24.18
C ARG A 11 -9.11 -3.09 24.18
N LYS A 12 -10.30 -3.38 24.72
CA LYS A 12 -10.88 -4.74 24.74
C LYS A 12 -11.21 -5.24 23.32
N ASN A 13 -11.73 -4.38 22.45
CA ASN A 13 -12.01 -4.73 21.06
C ASN A 13 -10.74 -4.94 20.22
N LEU A 14 -9.68 -4.18 20.48
CA LEU A 14 -8.39 -4.35 19.81
C LEU A 14 -7.70 -5.67 20.16
N LEU A 15 -7.76 -6.07 21.44
CA LEU A 15 -7.23 -7.34 21.91
C LEU A 15 -7.98 -8.55 21.31
N ARG A 16 -9.28 -8.41 21.09
CA ARG A 16 -10.10 -9.45 20.46
C ARG A 16 -9.75 -9.66 18.98
N ARG A 17 -9.61 -8.59 18.19
CA ARG A 17 -9.19 -8.70 16.77
C ARG A 17 -7.81 -9.33 16.62
N ARG A 18 -6.86 -8.99 17.49
CA ARG A 18 -5.52 -9.58 17.48
C ARG A 18 -5.52 -11.07 17.83
N ALA A 19 -6.43 -11.52 18.70
CA ALA A 19 -6.60 -12.94 19.00
C ALA A 19 -7.26 -13.71 17.85
N GLU A 20 -8.23 -13.09 17.16
CA GLU A 20 -8.89 -13.66 15.97
C GLU A 20 -7.91 -13.78 14.79
N GLU A 21 -7.05 -12.77 14.57
CA GLU A 21 -5.98 -12.80 13.56
C GLU A 21 -4.91 -13.87 13.88
N ALA A 22 -4.54 -14.04 15.17
CA ALA A 22 -3.60 -15.08 15.57
C ALA A 22 -4.17 -16.50 15.42
N ALA A 23 -5.47 -16.69 15.63
CA ALA A 23 -6.14 -17.97 15.40
C ALA A 23 -6.18 -18.33 13.91
N SER A 24 -6.46 -17.35 13.04
CA SER A 24 -6.47 -17.55 11.58
C SER A 24 -5.09 -17.90 10.98
N HIS A 25 -4.00 -17.56 11.68
CA HIS A 25 -2.63 -17.87 11.24
C HIS A 25 -2.14 -19.25 11.70
N SER A 26 -2.88 -19.93 12.58
CA SER A 26 -2.53 -21.27 13.07
C SER A 26 -3.18 -22.43 12.31
N GLU A 27 -4.15 -22.16 11.42
CA GLU A 27 -4.90 -23.21 10.70
C GLU A 27 -4.30 -23.60 9.34
N ASP A 28 -3.30 -22.87 8.82
CA ASP A 28 -2.76 -23.05 7.47
C ASP A 28 -1.40 -23.78 7.42
N LYS A 29 -1.04 -24.53 8.47
CA LYS A 29 0.28 -25.17 8.60
C LYS A 29 0.22 -26.67 8.77
N ASP A 30 -0.29 -27.38 7.76
CA ASP A 30 -0.01 -28.81 7.62
C ASP A 30 -0.02 -29.25 6.15
N HIS A 31 1.14 -29.23 5.49
CA HIS A 31 1.41 -30.14 4.37
C HIS A 31 2.92 -30.40 4.19
N SER A 32 3.35 -31.51 4.78
CA SER A 32 4.32 -32.53 4.32
C SER A 32 5.44 -32.12 3.35
N GLN A 33 6.68 -32.23 3.85
CA GLN A 33 7.93 -32.22 3.08
C GLN A 33 8.02 -33.43 2.12
N GLY A 34 8.25 -33.16 0.85
CA GLY A 34 8.78 -34.08 -0.14
C GLY A 34 10.00 -33.44 -0.79
N GLU A 35 11.13 -34.13 -0.69
CA GLU A 35 12.39 -33.79 -1.36
C GLU A 35 12.17 -33.76 -2.87
N ASP A 36 12.58 -32.69 -3.54
CA ASP A 36 12.89 -32.77 -4.97
C ASP A 36 14.07 -31.87 -5.30
N GLU A 37 14.93 -32.48 -6.11
CA GLU A 37 16.28 -32.10 -6.49
C GLU A 37 16.28 -30.87 -7.40
N GLU A 38 17.47 -30.28 -7.47
CA GLU A 38 17.82 -29.07 -8.19
C GLU A 38 17.48 -29.16 -9.69
N GLU A 39 16.57 -28.30 -10.16
CA GLU A 39 16.61 -27.78 -11.53
C GLU A 39 16.83 -26.26 -11.45
N GLU A 40 18.10 -25.91 -11.62
CA GLU A 40 18.57 -24.55 -11.91
C GLU A 40 18.10 -24.17 -13.32
N GLU A 41 16.84 -23.77 -13.47
CA GLU A 41 16.42 -23.03 -14.65
C GLU A 41 16.66 -21.54 -14.42
N GLY A 42 17.74 -21.04 -15.03
CA GLY A 42 18.02 -19.63 -15.22
C GLY A 42 16.85 -18.96 -15.95
N PHE A 43 15.95 -18.37 -15.18
CA PHE A 43 14.95 -17.44 -15.71
C PHE A 43 15.58 -16.05 -15.79
N GLU A 44 16.39 -15.85 -16.83
CA GLU A 44 16.69 -14.54 -17.39
C GLU A 44 15.48 -14.08 -18.22
N ASP A 45 14.71 -13.13 -17.70
CA ASP A 45 13.89 -12.14 -18.42
C ASP A 45 12.87 -11.55 -17.44
N GLU A 46 12.60 -10.26 -17.34
CA GLU A 46 13.16 -9.07 -17.96
C GLU A 46 13.27 -8.08 -16.80
N GLU A 47 14.39 -7.38 -16.74
CA GLU A 47 14.46 -6.11 -16.06
C GLU A 47 13.52 -5.14 -16.81
N TYR A 48 12.22 -5.20 -16.50
CA TYR A 48 11.31 -4.09 -16.77
C TYR A 48 11.80 -2.92 -15.92
N LEU A 49 12.74 -2.18 -16.49
CA LEU A 49 13.05 -0.81 -16.14
C LEU A 49 11.70 -0.09 -16.11
N ASP A 50 11.25 0.21 -14.91
CA ASP A 50 10.22 1.22 -14.65
C ASP A 50 10.88 2.53 -15.10
N SER A 51 10.81 2.80 -16.41
CA SER A 51 11.07 4.13 -16.93
C SER A 51 9.97 4.98 -16.33
N ASP A 52 10.30 5.66 -15.22
CA ASP A 52 9.59 6.83 -14.74
C ASP A 52 9.58 7.85 -15.89
N GLU A 53 8.67 7.67 -16.84
CA GLU A 53 8.28 8.69 -17.79
C GLU A 53 7.40 9.66 -17.00
N GLU A 54 8.10 10.64 -16.45
CA GLU A 54 7.58 11.93 -16.01
C GLU A 54 6.59 12.41 -17.08
N VAL A 55 5.30 12.38 -16.73
CA VAL A 55 4.23 12.91 -17.58
C VAL A 55 4.33 14.42 -17.51
N GLU A 56 5.22 14.99 -18.33
CA GLU A 56 5.24 16.41 -18.65
C GLU A 56 3.89 16.76 -19.30
N GLU A 57 3.03 17.39 -18.50
CA GLU A 57 1.80 18.01 -18.96
C GLU A 57 2.17 19.13 -19.94
N VAL A 58 1.92 18.87 -21.21
CA VAL A 58 2.17 19.79 -22.32
C VAL A 58 1.36 21.07 -22.12
N GLY A 59 2.02 22.09 -21.59
CA GLY A 59 1.49 23.45 -21.49
C GLY A 59 1.22 24.03 -22.87
N GLU A 60 -0.05 24.26 -23.18
CA GLU A 60 -0.50 24.95 -24.39
C GLU A 60 -0.10 26.43 -24.32
N ALA A 61 0.89 26.79 -25.15
CA ALA A 61 1.42 28.15 -25.23
C ALA A 61 0.49 29.07 -26.04
N LEU A 62 -0.10 30.07 -25.37
CA LEU A 62 -0.73 31.25 -26.00
C LEU A 62 0.28 32.42 -26.11
N PRO A 63 0.21 33.23 -27.18
CA PRO A 63 1.30 34.10 -27.61
C PRO A 63 1.50 35.36 -26.73
N LYS A 64 2.77 35.68 -26.48
CA LYS A 64 3.23 36.92 -25.84
C LYS A 64 2.84 38.15 -26.68
N ALA A 65 2.00 39.02 -26.12
CA ALA A 65 1.88 40.41 -26.56
C ALA A 65 2.72 41.30 -25.64
N SER A 66 3.80 41.83 -26.20
CA SER A 66 4.62 42.90 -25.65
C SER A 66 3.82 44.19 -25.50
N GLY A 67 3.85 44.81 -24.33
CA GLY A 67 3.23 46.10 -24.10
C GLY A 67 3.61 46.70 -22.75
N ALA A 68 4.87 47.10 -22.60
CA ALA A 68 5.31 47.90 -21.47
C ALA A 68 4.55 49.25 -21.46
N SER A 69 3.73 49.47 -20.43
CA SER A 69 3.19 50.79 -20.11
C SER A 69 3.27 50.95 -18.59
N LYS A 70 4.30 51.68 -18.13
CA LYS A 70 4.31 52.30 -16.81
C LYS A 70 3.07 53.19 -16.72
N ARG A 71 2.11 52.82 -15.88
CA ARG A 71 1.04 53.72 -15.43
C ARG A 71 1.17 53.92 -13.93
N GLY A 72 1.39 55.18 -13.58
CA GLY A 72 1.69 55.66 -12.24
C GLY A 72 0.51 55.49 -11.28
N ALA A 73 0.86 55.52 -10.00
CA ALA A 73 0.01 55.30 -8.84
C ALA A 73 -1.04 56.40 -8.56
N SER A 74 -1.57 57.09 -9.58
CA SER A 74 -2.51 58.22 -9.42
C SER A 74 -3.97 57.91 -9.82
N ASP A 75 -4.28 56.74 -10.38
CA ASP A 75 -5.62 56.40 -10.89
C ASP A 75 -6.53 55.64 -9.90
N ALA A 76 -6.08 55.41 -8.66
CA ALA A 76 -6.87 54.65 -7.68
C ALA A 76 -8.01 55.48 -7.04
N ALA A 77 -7.87 56.80 -6.95
CA ALA A 77 -8.83 57.68 -6.28
C ALA A 77 -10.01 58.10 -7.17
N SER A 78 -9.85 58.10 -8.51
CA SER A 78 -10.88 58.54 -9.46
C SER A 78 -11.83 57.42 -9.91
N LYS A 79 -11.44 56.14 -9.76
CA LYS A 79 -12.29 55.00 -10.10
C LYS A 79 -13.32 54.62 -9.03
N SER A 80 -13.10 54.95 -7.77
CA SER A 80 -14.06 54.66 -6.69
C SER A 80 -15.34 55.49 -6.82
N ALA A 81 -15.21 56.76 -7.23
CA ALA A 81 -16.36 57.64 -7.48
C ALA A 81 -17.18 57.18 -8.70
N ALA A 82 -16.52 56.73 -9.78
CA ALA A 82 -17.17 56.22 -10.99
C ALA A 82 -17.85 54.85 -10.77
N ALA A 83 -17.25 53.95 -9.98
CA ALA A 83 -17.84 52.66 -9.61
C ALA A 83 -19.10 52.84 -8.73
N THR A 84 -19.10 53.86 -7.86
CA THR A 84 -20.27 54.21 -7.03
C THR A 84 -21.40 54.82 -7.86
N ALA A 85 -21.07 55.52 -8.96
CA ALA A 85 -22.04 56.18 -9.83
C ALA A 85 -22.72 55.25 -10.86
N CYS A 86 -22.13 54.11 -11.19
CA CYS A 86 -22.65 53.18 -12.22
C CYS A 86 -23.36 51.94 -11.63
N ALA A 87 -23.28 51.72 -10.31
CA ALA A 87 -24.05 50.69 -9.65
C ALA A 87 -25.48 51.22 -9.38
N THR A 88 -26.45 50.86 -10.21
CA THR A 88 -27.86 50.94 -9.82
C THR A 88 -28.04 50.07 -8.58
N ARG A 89 -28.05 50.72 -7.40
CA ARG A 89 -28.14 50.05 -6.11
C ARG A 89 -29.56 49.52 -5.92
N VAL A 90 -29.75 48.24 -6.23
CA VAL A 90 -30.99 47.52 -5.94
C VAL A 90 -30.96 47.14 -4.46
N GLU A 91 -31.55 47.98 -3.62
CA GLU A 91 -31.70 47.70 -2.19
C GLU A 91 -32.90 46.77 -1.99
N PHE A 92 -32.69 45.58 -1.43
CA PHE A 92 -33.78 44.72 -0.96
C PHE A 92 -34.20 45.15 0.45
N SER A 93 -35.47 45.56 0.65
CA SER A 93 -36.01 45.93 1.96
C SER A 93 -36.15 44.71 2.87
N GLU A 94 -35.60 44.77 4.09
CA GLU A 94 -35.81 43.75 5.13
C GLU A 94 -37.20 43.88 5.76
N PRO A 95 -37.90 42.76 6.05
CA PRO A 95 -37.43 41.66 6.89
C PRO A 95 -37.32 40.33 6.14
N ALA A 96 -36.68 40.32 4.96
CA ALA A 96 -36.30 39.10 4.29
C ALA A 96 -35.40 38.28 5.23
N GLN A 97 -35.89 37.14 5.71
CA GLN A 97 -35.05 36.17 6.39
C GLN A 97 -33.84 35.88 5.50
N TRP A 98 -32.66 35.69 6.09
CA TRP A 98 -31.45 35.33 5.32
C TRP A 98 -31.70 34.17 4.33
N VAL A 99 -32.66 33.30 4.64
CA VAL A 99 -33.20 32.22 3.81
C VAL A 99 -33.57 32.66 2.39
N GLU A 100 -34.07 33.88 2.16
CA GLU A 100 -34.41 34.34 0.81
C GLU A 100 -33.16 34.65 -0.04
N ARG A 101 -32.10 35.14 0.60
CA ARG A 101 -30.84 35.48 -0.07
C ARG A 101 -29.94 34.26 -0.24
N MET A 102 -29.94 33.36 0.75
CA MET A 102 -29.01 32.22 0.91
C MET A 102 -27.53 32.59 0.64
N ALA A 103 -27.18 33.86 0.81
CA ALA A 103 -25.87 34.40 0.52
C ALA A 103 -25.13 34.67 1.83
N LEU A 104 -23.90 34.18 1.94
CA LEU A 104 -23.05 34.38 3.11
C LEU A 104 -21.74 35.02 2.70
N THR A 105 -21.42 36.11 3.37
CA THR A 105 -20.08 36.70 3.31
C THR A 105 -19.21 36.02 4.37
N SER A 106 -18.05 35.50 3.96
CA SER A 106 -17.07 34.94 4.90
C SER A 106 -16.62 36.01 5.90
N THR A 107 -16.55 35.64 7.17
CA THR A 107 -16.01 36.51 8.24
C THR A 107 -14.49 36.54 8.24
N ARG A 108 -13.85 35.46 7.78
CA ARG A 108 -12.40 35.34 7.69
C ARG A 108 -11.94 35.76 6.29
N SER A 109 -11.01 36.71 6.23
CA SER A 109 -10.33 37.05 4.97
C SER A 109 -9.38 35.93 4.56
N LEU A 110 -9.12 35.83 3.26
CA LEU A 110 -8.07 34.96 2.74
C LEU A 110 -6.71 35.34 3.35
N PRO A 111 -5.84 34.35 3.64
CA PRO A 111 -4.48 34.62 4.08
C PRO A 111 -3.72 35.48 3.03
N SER A 112 -2.97 36.47 3.51
CA SER A 112 -2.23 37.41 2.65
C SER A 112 -0.98 36.80 2.01
N ASP A 113 -0.55 35.66 2.53
CA ASP A 113 0.61 34.87 2.11
C ASP A 113 0.27 33.82 1.03
N LEU A 114 -0.99 33.78 0.56
CA LEU A 114 -1.38 32.91 -0.54
C LEU A 114 -0.66 33.32 -1.82
N ASN A 115 0.23 32.44 -2.29
CA ASN A 115 0.82 32.58 -3.61
C ASN A 115 -0.17 32.12 -4.68
N ALA A 116 -0.29 32.88 -5.76
CA ALA A 116 -1.14 32.53 -6.89
C ALA A 116 -0.62 31.30 -7.65
N ASP A 117 0.67 30.98 -7.56
CA ASP A 117 1.25 29.82 -8.26
C ASP A 117 1.23 28.53 -7.40
N ASP A 118 0.90 28.63 -6.11
CA ASP A 118 0.84 27.48 -5.20
C ASP A 118 -0.61 26.97 -5.08
N ASP A 119 -1.01 26.20 -6.08
CA ASP A 119 -2.33 25.61 -6.21
C ASP A 119 -2.80 24.82 -4.97
N PRO A 120 -2.03 23.88 -4.39
CA PRO A 120 -2.53 23.08 -3.27
C PRO A 120 -2.81 23.93 -2.02
N LYS A 121 -1.97 24.93 -1.72
CA LYS A 121 -2.23 25.82 -0.58
C LYS A 121 -3.42 26.74 -0.82
N ARG A 122 -3.57 27.22 -2.06
CA ARG A 122 -4.71 28.05 -2.46
C ARG A 122 -6.03 27.27 -2.37
N GLU A 123 -6.05 26.04 -2.87
CA GLU A 123 -7.19 25.13 -2.77
C GLU A 123 -7.56 24.85 -1.31
N GLU A 124 -6.59 24.57 -0.46
CA GLU A 124 -6.84 24.35 0.97
C GLU A 124 -7.50 25.58 1.62
N ALA A 125 -7.02 26.78 1.33
CA ALA A 125 -7.62 28.01 1.85
C ALA A 125 -9.07 28.21 1.38
N PHE A 126 -9.38 27.89 0.12
CA PHE A 126 -10.75 27.95 -0.41
C PHE A 126 -11.66 26.91 0.24
N ILE A 127 -11.15 25.69 0.45
CA ILE A 127 -11.90 24.62 1.15
C ILE A 127 -12.19 25.02 2.60
N GLN A 128 -11.20 25.57 3.31
CA GLN A 128 -11.40 26.03 4.69
C GLN A 128 -12.42 27.17 4.76
N GLN A 129 -12.34 28.15 3.87
CA GLN A 129 -13.28 29.27 3.83
C GLN A 129 -14.70 28.80 3.52
N THR A 130 -14.87 27.95 2.51
CA THR A 130 -16.17 27.40 2.13
C THR A 130 -16.77 26.56 3.24
N LEU A 131 -15.96 25.73 3.92
CA LEU A 131 -16.41 24.92 5.05
C LEU A 131 -16.98 25.79 6.19
N LEU A 132 -16.28 26.86 6.57
CA LEU A 132 -16.75 27.78 7.62
C LEU A 132 -18.06 28.47 7.23
N SER A 133 -18.19 28.89 5.97
CA SER A 133 -19.43 29.48 5.45
C SER A 133 -20.58 28.47 5.42
N VAL A 134 -20.34 27.23 5.02
CA VAL A 134 -21.36 26.17 5.00
C VAL A 134 -21.85 25.85 6.42
N VAL A 135 -20.94 25.70 7.39
CA VAL A 135 -21.31 25.46 8.79
C VAL A 135 -22.20 26.59 9.32
N ARG A 136 -21.83 27.84 9.05
CA ARG A 136 -22.66 28.99 9.44
C ARG A 136 -24.03 28.99 8.75
N GLY A 137 -24.08 28.65 7.47
CA GLY A 137 -25.33 28.57 6.72
C GLY A 137 -26.26 27.47 7.24
N ILE A 138 -25.71 26.31 7.61
CA ILE A 138 -26.47 25.24 8.24
C ILE A 138 -27.10 25.72 9.55
N SER A 139 -26.34 26.40 10.41
CA SER A 139 -26.89 26.96 11.67
C SER A 139 -28.05 27.93 11.43
N LEU A 140 -27.94 28.81 10.43
CA LEU A 140 -29.02 29.74 10.08
C LEU A 140 -30.25 29.03 9.49
N LEU A 141 -30.07 27.94 8.73
CA LEU A 141 -31.18 27.13 8.23
C LEU A 141 -31.89 26.38 9.37
N GLU A 142 -31.14 25.88 10.35
CA GLU A 142 -31.68 25.22 11.54
C GLU A 142 -32.48 26.19 12.41
N GLU A 143 -31.98 27.41 12.62
CA GLU A 143 -32.69 28.49 13.33
C GLU A 143 -34.00 28.89 12.61
N ALA A 144 -33.98 28.88 11.28
CA ALA A 144 -35.16 29.16 10.45
C ALA A 144 -36.12 27.97 10.30
N GLY A 145 -35.75 26.78 10.80
CA GLY A 145 -36.57 25.56 10.68
C GLY A 145 -36.65 25.00 9.25
N VAL A 146 -35.68 25.31 8.38
CA VAL A 146 -35.66 24.85 6.99
C VAL A 146 -34.85 23.55 6.88
N PRO A 147 -35.40 22.47 6.29
CA PRO A 147 -34.66 21.23 6.09
C PRO A 147 -33.55 21.41 5.04
N TRP A 148 -32.31 21.13 5.41
CA TRP A 148 -31.14 21.33 4.55
C TRP A 148 -30.54 20.03 4.00
N LYS A 149 -30.75 18.90 4.67
CA LYS A 149 -30.18 17.61 4.29
C LYS A 149 -31.07 16.92 3.26
N ARG A 150 -30.49 16.54 2.12
CA ARG A 150 -31.16 15.69 1.12
C ARG A 150 -31.43 14.29 1.72
N PRO A 151 -32.68 13.80 1.75
CA PRO A 151 -32.99 12.44 2.13
C PRO A 151 -32.46 11.42 1.10
N ASP A 152 -32.04 10.24 1.56
CA ASP A 152 -31.50 9.18 0.69
C ASP A 152 -32.56 8.60 -0.27
N ASP A 153 -33.84 8.68 0.10
CA ASP A 153 -35.00 8.17 -0.67
C ASP A 153 -35.63 9.23 -1.59
N TYR A 154 -34.98 10.39 -1.74
CA TYR A 154 -35.46 11.46 -2.63
C TYR A 154 -34.76 11.42 -3.99
N TYR A 155 -35.39 10.75 -4.96
CA TYR A 155 -34.92 10.63 -6.34
C TYR A 155 -35.41 11.80 -7.20
N ALA A 156 -34.53 12.78 -7.41
CA ALA A 156 -34.71 13.89 -8.34
C ALA A 156 -33.51 13.94 -9.28
N GLU A 157 -33.66 14.63 -10.42
CA GLU A 157 -32.56 14.82 -11.37
C GLU A 157 -31.38 15.55 -10.70
N MET A 158 -30.19 14.95 -10.80
CA MET A 158 -28.94 15.48 -10.25
C MET A 158 -28.17 16.21 -11.34
N TYR A 159 -27.30 17.17 -10.95
CA TYR A 159 -26.47 17.93 -11.89
C TYR A 159 -25.60 17.05 -12.81
N LYS A 160 -25.19 15.87 -12.34
CA LYS A 160 -24.47 14.85 -13.11
C LYS A 160 -25.28 13.57 -13.18
N SER A 161 -25.25 12.88 -14.32
CA SER A 161 -25.93 11.61 -14.50
C SER A 161 -25.25 10.47 -13.73
N ASP A 162 -26.02 9.47 -13.34
CA ASP A 162 -25.52 8.28 -12.63
C ASP A 162 -24.51 7.49 -13.48
N VAL A 163 -24.70 7.48 -14.80
CA VAL A 163 -23.76 6.85 -15.75
C VAL A 163 -22.39 7.49 -15.62
N HIS A 164 -22.31 8.83 -15.67
CA HIS A 164 -21.05 9.55 -15.52
C HIS A 164 -20.42 9.32 -14.14
N MET A 165 -21.21 9.29 -13.06
CA MET A 165 -20.69 9.04 -11.72
C MET A 165 -20.20 7.60 -11.52
N ASN A 166 -20.79 6.63 -12.23
CA ASN A 166 -20.29 5.25 -12.26
C ASN A 166 -18.94 5.15 -12.96
N ASP A 167 -18.73 5.89 -14.05
CA ASP A 167 -17.44 5.92 -14.75
C ASP A 167 -16.34 6.54 -13.87
N VAL A 168 -16.65 7.65 -13.19
CA VAL A 168 -15.73 8.27 -12.22
C VAL A 168 -15.39 7.29 -11.09
N ARG A 169 -16.36 6.54 -10.57
CA ARG A 169 -16.12 5.53 -9.53
C ARG A 169 -15.18 4.44 -10.03
N GLN A 170 -15.42 3.91 -11.22
CA GLN A 170 -14.57 2.89 -11.83
C GLN A 170 -13.14 3.40 -12.06
N ALA A 171 -12.97 4.64 -12.51
CA ALA A 171 -11.65 5.24 -12.67
C ALA A 171 -10.90 5.37 -11.33
N MET A 172 -11.59 5.75 -10.25
CA MET A 172 -11.02 5.83 -8.90
C MET A 172 -10.63 4.44 -8.36
N GLU A 173 -11.46 3.43 -8.58
CA GLU A 173 -11.17 2.04 -8.19
C GLU A 173 -9.98 1.48 -8.98
N ALA A 174 -9.91 1.74 -10.29
CA ALA A 174 -8.78 1.35 -11.13
C ALA A 174 -7.46 2.01 -10.67
N SER A 175 -7.50 3.31 -10.32
CA SER A 175 -6.33 4.02 -9.79
C SER A 175 -5.84 3.42 -8.46
N LYS A 176 -6.76 3.11 -7.54
CA LYS A 176 -6.43 2.42 -6.29
C LYS A 176 -5.82 1.04 -6.53
N ALA A 177 -6.45 0.23 -7.37
CA ALA A 177 -5.95 -1.10 -7.72
C ALA A 177 -4.54 -1.04 -8.35
N ARG A 178 -4.25 -0.01 -9.17
CA ARG A 178 -2.92 0.21 -9.74
C ARG A 178 -1.87 0.49 -8.66
N ILE A 179 -2.19 1.37 -7.70
CA ILE A 179 -1.28 1.72 -6.59
C ILE A 179 -1.05 0.50 -5.71
N GLU A 180 -2.09 -0.24 -5.35
CA GLU A 180 -2.01 -1.45 -4.55
C GLU A 180 -1.18 -2.54 -5.25
N ALA A 181 -1.38 -2.74 -6.55
CA ALA A 181 -0.59 -3.69 -7.33
C ALA A 181 0.90 -3.29 -7.40
N GLN A 182 1.21 -1.99 -7.47
CA GLN A 182 2.59 -1.51 -7.43
C GLN A 182 3.22 -1.71 -6.04
N ALA A 183 2.49 -1.38 -4.98
CA ALA A 183 2.93 -1.61 -3.61
C ALA A 183 3.15 -3.11 -3.33
N HIS A 184 2.23 -3.96 -3.76
CA HIS A 184 2.34 -5.41 -3.64
C HIS A 184 3.54 -5.96 -4.43
N ARG A 185 3.82 -5.42 -5.63
CA ARG A 185 5.02 -5.82 -6.38
C ARG A 185 6.31 -5.43 -5.66
N ARG A 186 6.36 -4.25 -5.02
CA ARG A 186 7.52 -3.83 -4.22
C ARG A 186 7.72 -4.74 -3.00
N THR A 187 6.66 -5.03 -2.25
CA THR A 187 6.75 -5.93 -1.09
C THR A 187 7.15 -7.35 -1.49
N MET A 188 6.63 -7.87 -2.61
CA MET A 188 7.03 -9.19 -3.12
C MET A 188 8.50 -9.24 -3.55
N LYS A 189 9.05 -8.16 -4.12
CA LYS A 189 10.49 -8.06 -4.43
C LYS A 189 11.32 -8.06 -3.15
N GLU A 190 10.92 -7.28 -2.14
CA GLU A 190 11.59 -7.21 -0.84
C GLU A 190 11.57 -8.57 -0.11
N GLN A 191 10.42 -9.26 -0.12
CA GLN A 191 10.30 -10.60 0.46
C GLN A 191 11.21 -11.62 -0.22
N LYS A 192 11.33 -11.58 -1.55
CA LYS A 192 12.26 -12.44 -2.29
C LYS A 192 13.72 -12.14 -1.93
N LYS A 193 14.09 -10.86 -1.84
CA LYS A 193 15.45 -10.44 -1.43
C LYS A 193 15.78 -10.91 -0.01
N TYR A 194 14.87 -10.65 0.93
CA TYR A 194 15.01 -11.07 2.32
C TYR A 194 15.08 -12.59 2.46
N GLY A 195 14.26 -13.33 1.71
CA GLY A 195 14.31 -14.79 1.68
C GLY A 195 15.68 -15.34 1.27
N LYS A 196 16.31 -14.74 0.25
CA LYS A 196 17.67 -15.11 -0.19
C LYS A 196 18.72 -14.78 0.87
N GLU A 197 18.63 -13.60 1.49
CA GLU A 197 19.56 -13.18 2.55
C GLU A 197 19.47 -14.09 3.78
N VAL A 198 18.25 -14.45 4.19
CA VAL A 198 18.01 -15.39 5.30
C VAL A 198 18.59 -16.76 4.99
N GLN A 199 18.39 -17.28 3.77
CA GLN A 199 18.97 -18.56 3.37
C GLN A 199 20.51 -18.53 3.42
N ALA A 200 21.12 -17.45 2.91
CA ALA A 200 22.57 -17.27 2.94
C ALA A 200 23.11 -17.19 4.38
N GLU A 201 22.44 -16.44 5.26
CA GLU A 201 22.83 -16.31 6.67
C GLU A 201 22.67 -17.63 7.43
N VAL A 202 21.60 -18.39 7.19
CA VAL A 202 21.42 -19.73 7.77
C VAL A 202 22.55 -20.67 7.34
N MET A 203 22.94 -20.64 6.07
CA MET A 203 24.06 -21.46 5.57
C MET A 203 25.40 -21.03 6.19
N ARG A 204 25.64 -19.73 6.33
CA ARG A 204 26.82 -19.17 7.00
C ARG A 204 26.87 -19.61 8.47
N GLN A 205 25.76 -19.55 9.20
CA GLN A 205 25.65 -19.98 10.59
C GLN A 205 25.88 -21.49 10.74
N ARG A 206 25.32 -22.31 9.83
CA ARG A 206 25.56 -23.76 9.81
C ARG A 206 27.03 -24.09 9.55
N ALA A 207 27.68 -23.41 8.61
CA ALA A 207 29.09 -23.60 8.33
C ALA A 207 29.98 -23.20 9.51
N LYS A 208 29.68 -22.07 10.16
CA LYS A 208 30.34 -21.61 11.38
C LYS A 208 30.18 -22.64 12.51
N TYR A 209 28.96 -23.10 12.77
CA TYR A 209 28.69 -24.12 13.79
C TYR A 209 29.47 -25.42 13.53
N LYS A 210 29.53 -25.89 12.28
CA LYS A 210 30.35 -27.07 11.91
C LYS A 210 31.84 -26.83 12.16
N ARG A 211 32.36 -25.64 11.85
CA ARG A 211 33.77 -25.27 12.10
C ARG A 211 34.08 -25.24 13.59
N ASP A 212 33.24 -24.57 14.38
CA ASP A 212 33.40 -24.47 15.84
C ASP A 212 33.30 -25.86 16.51
N MET A 213 32.43 -26.74 16.00
CA MET A 213 32.33 -28.13 16.45
C MET A 213 33.58 -28.95 16.07
N GLN A 214 34.14 -28.75 14.88
CA GLN A 214 35.39 -29.44 14.48
C GLN A 214 36.58 -28.95 15.31
N GLU A 215 36.65 -27.65 15.61
CA GLU A 215 37.69 -27.06 16.45
C GLU A 215 37.62 -27.62 17.88
N SER A 216 36.43 -27.62 18.50
CA SER A 216 36.23 -28.21 19.83
C SER A 216 36.54 -29.72 19.88
N LEU A 217 36.18 -30.49 18.85
CA LEU A 217 36.59 -31.90 18.72
C LEU A 217 38.11 -32.05 18.56
N SER A 218 38.76 -31.17 17.79
CA SER A 218 40.21 -31.19 17.61
C SER A 218 40.94 -30.86 18.91
N ASP A 219 40.43 -29.90 19.68
CA ASP A 219 40.98 -29.51 20.98
C ASP A 219 40.74 -30.59 22.02
N TRP A 220 39.57 -31.24 22.01
CA TRP A 220 39.33 -32.42 22.83
C TRP A 220 40.27 -33.57 22.48
N ARG A 221 40.49 -33.86 21.19
CA ARG A 221 41.47 -34.88 20.73
C ARG A 221 42.90 -34.53 21.15
N LYS A 222 43.33 -33.27 21.02
CA LYS A 222 44.64 -32.80 21.49
C LYS A 222 44.77 -32.94 23.00
N LYS A 223 43.75 -32.55 23.77
CA LYS A 223 43.71 -32.66 25.23
C LYS A 223 43.72 -34.12 25.69
N ARG A 224 43.07 -35.03 24.96
CA ARG A 224 43.13 -36.48 25.19
C ARG A 224 44.50 -37.07 24.88
N ARG A 225 45.15 -36.65 23.78
CA ARG A 225 46.53 -37.05 23.45
C ARG A 225 47.57 -36.53 24.46
N GLY A 226 47.35 -35.36 25.06
CA GLY A 226 48.16 -34.87 26.18
C GLY A 226 48.01 -35.69 27.47
N ASN A 227 46.95 -36.49 27.59
CA ASN A 227 46.63 -37.37 28.71
C ASN A 227 46.93 -38.85 28.36
N GLY A 228 48.08 -39.10 27.75
CA GLY A 228 48.48 -40.39 27.14
C GLY A 228 48.57 -41.61 28.07
N SER A 229 48.20 -41.53 29.35
CA SER A 229 48.24 -42.67 30.28
C SER A 229 46.92 -43.46 30.37
N LEU A 230 45.85 -43.05 29.67
CA LEU A 230 44.53 -43.70 29.78
C LEU A 230 44.09 -44.45 28.50
N GLN A 231 44.77 -44.22 27.37
CA GLN A 231 44.46 -44.86 26.08
C GLN A 231 44.92 -46.33 26.03
N ASP A 232 45.96 -46.68 26.80
CA ASP A 232 46.53 -48.03 26.87
C ASP A 232 45.64 -49.02 27.64
N MET A 233 44.82 -48.54 28.59
CA MET A 233 43.90 -49.39 29.37
C MET A 233 42.59 -49.72 28.65
N LEU A 234 42.26 -49.05 27.54
CA LEU A 234 40.96 -49.22 26.85
C LEU A 234 41.07 -49.95 25.51
N SER A 235 42.28 -50.28 25.06
CA SER A 235 42.51 -50.93 23.76
C SER A 235 42.67 -52.46 23.88
N ASP A 236 42.54 -53.03 25.08
CA ASP A 236 42.75 -54.46 25.35
C ASP A 236 41.46 -55.27 25.60
N ASP A 237 40.26 -54.67 25.44
CA ASP A 237 38.98 -55.34 25.71
C ASP A 237 37.90 -55.11 24.63
N GLU A 238 38.21 -55.42 23.36
CA GLU A 238 37.16 -55.75 22.38
C GLU A 238 37.54 -57.02 21.62
N GLY A 239 37.45 -58.14 22.35
CA GLY A 239 37.36 -59.47 21.76
C GLY A 239 35.98 -59.70 21.12
N ASP A 240 36.01 -60.07 19.84
CA ASP A 240 35.14 -61.05 19.19
C ASP A 240 33.68 -61.16 19.68
N ARG A 241 32.74 -60.63 18.88
CA ARG A 241 31.48 -61.35 18.54
C ARG A 241 30.61 -60.66 17.48
N ASP A 242 30.43 -61.40 16.38
CA ASP A 242 29.15 -61.64 15.70
C ASP A 242 28.66 -60.58 14.68
N ALA A 243 29.21 -60.67 13.46
CA ALA A 243 28.64 -60.08 12.24
C ALA A 243 27.33 -60.78 11.85
N LYS A 244 26.21 -60.42 12.52
CA LYS A 244 24.87 -60.83 12.08
C LYS A 244 24.38 -59.98 10.91
N ARG A 245 24.56 -60.57 9.73
CA ARG A 245 24.01 -60.17 8.44
C ARG A 245 22.46 -60.14 8.48
N PHE A 246 21.88 -58.97 8.74
CA PHE A 246 20.43 -58.78 8.58
C PHE A 246 20.04 -58.81 7.09
N LYS A 247 19.33 -59.88 6.68
CA LYS A 247 18.63 -59.95 5.39
C LYS A 247 17.46 -58.97 5.41
N ALA A 248 17.58 -57.83 4.73
CA ALA A 248 16.45 -56.97 4.41
C ALA A 248 15.52 -57.70 3.42
N GLN A 249 14.29 -57.97 3.83
CA GLN A 249 13.23 -58.45 2.95
C GLN A 249 12.89 -57.36 1.93
N ARG A 250 13.07 -57.67 0.64
CA ARG A 250 12.60 -56.84 -0.47
C ARG A 250 11.08 -57.00 -0.59
N THR A 251 10.34 -55.92 -0.37
CA THR A 251 8.94 -55.83 -0.77
C THR A 251 8.85 -55.71 -2.30
N PRO A 252 7.87 -56.38 -2.96
CA PRO A 252 7.74 -56.30 -4.41
C PRO A 252 7.13 -54.95 -4.81
N ARG A 253 7.92 -54.11 -5.50
CA ARG A 253 7.41 -52.93 -6.21
C ARG A 253 6.42 -53.38 -7.29
N ALA A 254 5.18 -52.90 -7.21
CA ALA A 254 4.17 -53.09 -8.23
C ALA A 254 4.67 -52.51 -9.57
N ARG A 255 4.82 -53.39 -10.55
CA ARG A 255 5.02 -53.02 -11.95
C ARG A 255 3.64 -52.64 -12.50
N ASN A 256 3.57 -51.53 -13.25
CA ASN A 256 2.48 -51.14 -14.16
C ASN A 256 1.49 -50.05 -13.67
N LEU A 257 1.91 -48.79 -13.60
CA LEU A 257 1.10 -47.69 -14.14
C LEU A 257 2.03 -46.84 -15.01
N ARG A 258 1.94 -47.02 -16.33
CA ARG A 258 2.57 -46.13 -17.31
C ARG A 258 1.73 -44.85 -17.38
N PRO A 259 2.31 -43.66 -17.16
CA PRO A 259 1.66 -42.40 -17.51
C PRO A 259 1.58 -42.28 -19.03
N GLY A 260 0.36 -42.36 -19.56
CA GLY A 260 0.06 -41.99 -20.94
C GLY A 260 0.33 -40.50 -21.11
N GLY A 261 1.44 -40.17 -21.76
CA GLY A 261 1.79 -38.81 -22.15
C GLY A 261 0.77 -38.26 -23.14
N ASN A 262 -0.13 -37.41 -22.64
CA ASN A 262 -0.88 -36.48 -23.49
C ASN A 262 0.08 -35.40 -23.98
N LYS A 263 0.72 -35.66 -25.13
CA LYS A 263 1.37 -34.64 -25.95
C LYS A 263 0.33 -33.56 -26.29
N ARG A 264 0.43 -32.41 -25.63
CA ARG A 264 -0.22 -31.17 -26.07
C ARG A 264 0.43 -30.74 -27.38
N PRO A 265 -0.32 -30.43 -28.45
CA PRO A 265 0.28 -29.96 -29.69
C PRO A 265 0.81 -28.53 -29.51
N GLY A 266 2.10 -28.35 -29.80
CA GLY A 266 2.79 -27.06 -29.75
C GLY A 266 2.28 -26.08 -30.80
N LYS A 267 2.37 -24.79 -30.47
CA LYS A 267 1.80 -23.62 -31.18
C LYS A 267 2.30 -23.33 -32.62
N ASN A 268 3.03 -24.24 -33.27
CA ASN A 268 3.60 -24.00 -34.61
C ASN A 268 3.03 -24.84 -35.76
N ALA A 269 1.89 -25.52 -35.58
CA ALA A 269 1.28 -26.35 -36.63
C ALA A 269 0.42 -25.60 -37.67
N ARG A 270 0.47 -24.26 -37.75
CA ARG A 270 -0.24 -23.47 -38.76
C ARG A 270 0.71 -22.55 -39.50
N ARG A 271 1.47 -23.12 -40.43
CA ARG A 271 2.05 -22.44 -41.60
C ARG A 271 2.70 -23.49 -42.49
N HIS A 272 1.91 -24.13 -43.34
CA HIS A 272 2.34 -24.45 -44.69
C HIS A 272 1.09 -24.60 -45.58
N ARG A 273 1.29 -24.18 -46.82
CA ARG A 273 0.34 -23.87 -47.91
C ARG A 273 -0.71 -24.93 -48.19
#